data_AF-A0A660N317-F1
#
_entry.id   AF-A0A660N317-F1
#
_cell.length_a   1.000
_cell.length_b   1.000
_cell.length_c   1.000
_cell.angle_alpha   90.00
_cell.angle_beta   90.00
_cell.angle_gamma   90.00
#
_symmetry.space_group_name_H-M   'P 1'
#
loop_
_entity.id
_entity.type
_entity.pdbx_description
1 polymer ?
#
loop_
_entity_poly.entity_id
_entity_poly.type
_entity_poly.pdbx_seq_one_letter_code
_entity_poly.pdbx_strand_id
1 'polypeptide(L)'
;GADASLFLMGDSQVGDTKDKAKRNLVLEIPQRLGMAVVDKKQISRSFRYIFCKAFYGKEKLNWREPKDQWAVFFEGVHGKYPVNFYYGYFQSHHYIAEPFKQRLKTVLRALKPVDVAVGENDVALHIRRGDFLNPENAGLIRTVGLDYYLNGLDYIRQRQTIGTVYIFSDDFAAIEKEIAAISAEYSVRLMQGQSVLEDMNWLTYFKHYVVGNSTFAWWGCLLSDHQDGLVVVPQRPWVQEQPAASQYLPHWVQLPND
;
A
#
# COMPACT_ATOMS: atom_id res chain seq x y z
N GLY A 1 -15.54 29.47 -4.81
CA GLY A 1 -15.20 29.36 -6.23
C GLY A 1 -13.84 29.96 -6.48
N ALA A 2 -12.78 29.19 -6.22
CA ALA A 2 -11.46 29.44 -6.79
C ALA A 2 -11.18 28.24 -7.67
N ASP A 3 -11.00 28.52 -8.95
CA ASP A 3 -10.98 27.57 -10.04
C ASP A 3 -9.86 26.54 -9.86
N ALA A 4 -10.21 25.26 -9.84
CA ALA A 4 -9.29 24.13 -9.69
C ALA A 4 -8.49 23.84 -10.98
N SER A 5 -8.56 24.74 -11.96
CA SER A 5 -8.05 24.58 -13.32
C SER A 5 -6.55 24.90 -13.49
N LEU A 6 -5.83 25.33 -12.43
CA LEU A 6 -4.47 25.86 -12.60
C LEU A 6 -3.33 24.83 -12.62
N PHE A 7 -3.59 23.53 -12.59
CA PHE A 7 -2.54 22.49 -12.59
C PHE A 7 -2.91 21.29 -13.47
N LEU A 8 -3.17 21.55 -14.75
CA LEU A 8 -3.18 20.48 -15.76
C LEU A 8 -1.75 20.33 -16.31
N MET A 9 -1.11 19.20 -16.02
CA MET A 9 0.12 18.80 -16.71
C MET A 9 -0.21 18.50 -18.17
N GLY A 10 0.69 18.87 -19.10
CA GLY A 10 0.55 18.51 -20.50
C GLY A 10 0.58 16.99 -20.71
N ASP A 11 -0.04 16.53 -21.80
CA ASP A 11 -0.30 15.12 -22.14
C ASP A 11 0.93 14.18 -22.15
N SER A 12 2.15 14.72 -22.07
CA SER A 12 3.40 13.95 -22.08
C SER A 12 3.76 13.27 -20.75
N GLN A 13 2.95 13.41 -19.69
CA GLN A 13 3.15 12.74 -18.39
C GLN A 13 1.97 11.90 -17.91
N VAL A 14 1.01 11.64 -18.79
CA VAL A 14 -0.15 10.79 -18.51
C VAL A 14 0.18 9.37 -18.96
N GLY A 15 0.08 8.41 -18.03
CA GLY A 15 0.16 7.00 -18.40
C GLY A 15 0.91 6.12 -17.41
N ASP A 16 0.36 4.93 -17.22
CA ASP A 16 0.98 3.84 -16.51
C ASP A 16 2.02 3.14 -17.41
N THR A 17 3.27 3.13 -16.95
CA THR A 17 4.42 2.61 -17.68
C THR A 17 5.14 1.55 -16.85
N LYS A 18 5.67 0.52 -17.53
CA LYS A 18 6.52 -0.51 -16.92
C LYS A 18 7.83 0.08 -16.38
N ASP A 19 8.25 1.24 -16.89
CA ASP A 19 9.40 2.00 -16.43
C ASP A 19 9.10 2.71 -15.09
N LYS A 20 9.60 2.15 -13.99
CA LYS A 20 9.43 2.67 -12.62
C LYS A 20 9.93 4.13 -12.47
N ALA A 21 10.86 4.59 -13.30
CA ALA A 21 11.46 5.93 -13.22
C ALA A 21 10.65 7.03 -13.93
N LYS A 22 9.69 6.67 -14.79
CA LYS A 22 8.87 7.63 -15.59
C LYS A 22 7.45 7.82 -15.07
N ARG A 23 7.13 7.32 -13.87
CA ARG A 23 5.78 7.34 -13.31
C ARG A 23 5.52 8.64 -12.55
N ASN A 24 4.35 9.24 -12.79
CA ASN A 24 3.81 10.28 -11.93
C ASN A 24 2.54 9.83 -11.18
N LEU A 25 2.45 8.55 -10.81
CA LEU A 25 1.36 7.99 -9.99
C LEU A 25 1.16 8.74 -8.66
N VAL A 26 2.26 9.29 -8.12
CA VAL A 26 2.25 10.14 -6.93
C VAL A 26 1.39 11.40 -7.12
N LEU A 27 1.22 11.87 -8.35
CA LEU A 27 0.40 13.05 -8.67
C LEU A 27 -0.98 12.68 -9.21
N GLU A 28 -1.09 11.65 -10.06
CA GLU A 28 -2.35 11.33 -10.74
C GLU A 28 -3.43 10.79 -9.79
N ILE A 29 -3.08 9.87 -8.87
CA ILE A 29 -4.08 9.30 -7.93
C ILE A 29 -4.67 10.40 -7.04
N PRO A 30 -3.87 11.26 -6.38
CA PRO A 30 -4.47 12.30 -5.55
C PRO A 30 -5.27 13.33 -6.35
N GLN A 31 -4.85 13.70 -7.56
CA GLN A 31 -5.63 14.59 -8.43
C GLN A 31 -7.02 14.02 -8.74
N ARG A 32 -7.11 12.72 -9.08
CA ARG A 32 -8.40 12.05 -9.31
C ARG A 32 -9.24 11.88 -8.05
N LEU A 33 -8.61 11.93 -6.87
CA LEU A 33 -9.30 12.01 -5.58
C LEU A 33 -9.73 13.45 -5.23
N GLY A 34 -9.53 14.42 -6.12
CA GLY A 34 -9.86 15.83 -5.90
C GLY A 34 -8.88 16.55 -4.98
N MET A 35 -7.70 15.98 -4.76
CA MET A 35 -6.65 16.59 -3.95
C MET A 35 -5.68 17.39 -4.84
N ALA A 36 -5.43 18.64 -4.44
CA ALA A 36 -4.39 19.45 -5.07
C ALA A 36 -3.01 18.89 -4.66
N VAL A 37 -2.17 18.59 -5.65
CA VAL A 37 -0.81 18.11 -5.43
C VAL A 37 0.17 19.19 -5.83
N VAL A 38 1.19 19.40 -4.99
CA VAL A 38 2.24 20.38 -5.25
C VAL A 38 3.57 19.64 -5.32
N ASP A 39 4.17 19.61 -6.51
CA ASP A 39 5.53 19.10 -6.68
C ASP A 39 6.53 20.15 -6.18
N LYS A 40 7.31 19.80 -5.15
CA LYS A 40 8.37 20.65 -4.58
C LYS A 40 9.37 21.16 -5.63
N LYS A 41 9.60 20.42 -6.71
CA LYS A 41 10.49 20.82 -7.81
C LYS A 41 9.88 21.91 -8.69
N GLN A 42 8.55 22.02 -8.73
CA GLN A 42 7.82 23.02 -9.52
C GLN A 42 7.46 24.28 -8.73
N ILE A 43 7.69 24.31 -7.41
CA ILE A 43 7.49 25.50 -6.60
C ILE A 43 8.63 26.49 -6.87
N SER A 44 8.38 27.48 -7.73
CA SER A 44 9.28 28.64 -7.85
C SER A 44 9.39 29.39 -6.52
N ARG A 45 10.53 30.05 -6.26
CA ARG A 45 10.73 30.89 -5.05
C ARG A 45 9.58 31.88 -4.84
N SER A 46 9.01 32.40 -5.94
CA SER A 46 7.89 33.33 -5.96
C SER A 46 6.58 32.70 -5.49
N PHE A 47 6.32 31.44 -5.86
CA PHE A 47 5.14 30.69 -5.40
C PHE A 47 5.22 30.34 -3.91
N ARG A 48 6.42 30.00 -3.42
CA ARG A 48 6.66 29.81 -1.98
C ARG A 48 6.35 31.07 -1.18
N TYR A 49 6.69 32.25 -1.71
CA TYR A 49 6.35 33.54 -1.11
C TYR A 49 4.83 33.80 -1.10
N ILE A 50 4.12 33.56 -2.21
CA ILE A 50 2.65 33.72 -2.29
C ILE A 50 1.95 32.75 -1.33
N PHE A 51 2.37 31.49 -1.29
CA PHE A 51 1.84 30.49 -0.36
C PHE A 51 2.11 30.92 1.09
N CYS A 52 3.37 31.26 1.43
CA CYS A 52 3.72 31.78 2.75
C CYS A 52 2.89 33.02 3.13
N LYS A 53 2.56 33.90 2.17
CA LYS A 53 1.73 35.10 2.39
C LYS A 53 0.24 34.75 2.57
N ALA A 54 -0.31 33.81 1.80
CA ALA A 54 -1.70 33.35 1.91
C ALA A 54 -2.00 32.62 3.24
N PHE A 55 -0.94 32.12 3.89
CA PHE A 55 -0.97 31.48 5.20
C PHE A 55 -0.32 32.32 6.30
N TYR A 56 0.14 33.55 5.98
CA TYR A 56 0.73 34.46 6.95
C TYR A 56 -0.37 35.01 7.87
N GLY A 57 -0.16 34.94 9.19
CA GLY A 57 -1.13 35.39 10.19
C GLY A 57 -2.33 34.45 10.42
N LYS A 58 -2.47 33.36 9.66
CA LYS A 58 -3.45 32.31 9.96
C LYS A 58 -2.91 31.39 11.05
N GLU A 59 -3.77 31.00 11.98
CA GLU A 59 -3.45 29.92 12.89
C GLU A 59 -3.21 28.63 12.10
N LYS A 60 -2.20 27.87 12.54
CA LYS A 60 -1.74 26.68 11.83
C LYS A 60 -1.35 25.57 12.78
N LEU A 61 -1.72 24.34 12.43
CA LEU A 61 -1.14 23.14 13.02
C LEU A 61 0.07 22.70 12.20
N ASN A 62 1.16 22.37 12.87
CA ASN A 62 2.28 21.62 12.28
C ASN A 62 2.46 20.36 13.10
N TRP A 63 1.79 19.29 12.72
CA TRP A 63 1.86 18.01 13.39
C TRP A 63 2.82 17.08 12.66
N ARG A 64 3.68 16.41 13.43
CA ARG A 64 4.67 15.46 12.93
C ARG A 64 4.54 14.17 13.72
N GLU A 65 4.37 13.06 13.01
CA GLU A 65 4.36 11.73 13.60
C GLU A 65 5.73 11.45 14.25
N PRO A 66 5.76 10.92 15.49
CA PRO A 66 7.01 10.51 16.11
C PRO A 66 7.72 9.46 15.26
N LYS A 67 9.05 9.62 15.12
CA LYS A 67 9.87 8.76 14.27
C LYS A 67 9.91 7.30 14.71
N ASP A 68 9.54 7.04 15.95
CA ASP A 68 9.53 5.76 16.64
C ASP A 68 8.09 5.27 16.89
N GLN A 69 7.06 5.87 16.29
CA GLN A 69 5.64 5.50 16.48
C GLN A 69 4.84 5.60 15.18
N TRP A 70 5.40 5.14 14.06
CA TRP A 70 4.82 5.31 12.72
C TRP A 70 3.56 4.49 12.42
N ALA A 71 3.30 3.44 13.20
CA ALA A 71 2.13 2.56 13.08
C ALA A 71 1.12 2.77 14.21
N VAL A 72 1.33 3.79 15.05
CA VAL A 72 0.47 4.10 16.21
C VAL A 72 -0.61 5.09 15.78
N PHE A 73 -1.83 4.87 16.25
CA PHE A 73 -2.91 5.81 16.06
C PHE A 73 -2.84 6.92 17.11
N PHE A 74 -2.81 8.16 16.67
CA PHE A 74 -2.85 9.34 17.53
C PHE A 74 -4.23 10.01 17.40
N GLU A 75 -5.01 9.93 18.47
CA GLU A 75 -6.27 10.65 18.57
C GLU A 75 -6.06 12.17 18.56
N GLY A 76 -7.02 12.89 17.98
CA GLY A 76 -7.00 14.36 18.00
C GLY A 76 -6.05 15.00 16.99
N VAL A 77 -5.44 14.21 16.10
CA VAL A 77 -4.74 14.68 14.88
C VAL A 77 -5.78 15.05 13.81
N HIS A 78 -6.70 15.92 14.19
CA HIS A 78 -7.75 16.44 13.32
C HIS A 78 -7.54 17.93 13.11
N GLY A 79 -8.02 18.44 11.96
CA GLY A 79 -7.83 19.84 11.59
C GLY A 79 -8.52 20.77 12.55
N LYS A 80 -7.78 21.30 13.53
CA LYS A 80 -8.27 22.30 14.51
C LYS A 80 -8.14 23.73 13.99
N TYR A 81 -7.39 23.93 12.92
CA TYR A 81 -7.06 25.24 12.39
C TYR A 81 -7.45 25.37 10.91
N PRO A 82 -7.55 26.60 10.37
CA PRO A 82 -7.77 26.82 8.94
C PRO A 82 -6.66 26.24 8.05
N VAL A 83 -5.48 25.99 8.61
CA VAL A 83 -4.31 25.45 7.92
C VAL A 83 -3.69 24.36 8.78
N ASN A 84 -3.56 23.14 8.26
CA ASN A 84 -2.96 22.04 9.02
C ASN A 84 -1.92 21.34 8.14
N PHE A 85 -0.70 21.24 8.66
CA PHE A 85 0.39 20.49 8.06
C PHE A 85 0.61 19.20 8.85
N TYR A 86 0.61 18.09 8.13
CA TYR A 86 0.81 16.75 8.67
C TYR A 86 2.03 16.12 7.99
N TYR A 87 2.94 15.56 8.79
CA TYR A 87 4.12 14.87 8.28
C TYR A 87 4.34 13.56 9.02
N GLY A 88 4.35 12.44 8.29
CA GLY A 88 4.46 11.11 8.88
C GLY A 88 4.18 10.03 7.84
N TYR A 89 4.22 8.77 8.30
CA TYR A 89 3.85 7.60 7.53
C TYR A 89 2.37 7.26 7.68
N PHE A 90 1.76 7.56 8.84
CA PHE A 90 0.33 7.34 9.11
C PHE A 90 -0.11 5.88 8.84
N GLN A 91 0.70 4.91 9.29
CA GLN A 91 0.48 3.49 8.98
C GLN A 91 -0.52 2.79 9.91
N SER A 92 -1.40 3.52 10.58
CA SER A 92 -2.53 2.94 11.31
C SER A 92 -3.76 2.85 10.42
N HIS A 93 -4.47 1.72 10.46
CA HIS A 93 -5.74 1.56 9.74
C HIS A 93 -6.82 2.53 10.27
N HIS A 94 -6.70 3.02 11.50
CA HIS A 94 -7.64 3.98 12.09
C HIS A 94 -7.66 5.34 11.39
N TYR A 95 -6.60 5.71 10.66
CA TYR A 95 -6.58 6.94 9.86
C TYR A 95 -7.44 6.85 8.58
N ILE A 96 -7.86 5.65 8.18
CA ILE A 96 -8.43 5.40 6.85
C ILE A 96 -9.94 5.19 6.96
N ALA A 97 -10.69 6.20 6.52
CA ALA A 97 -12.14 6.16 6.51
C ALA A 97 -12.67 5.31 5.33
N GLU A 98 -13.77 4.59 5.56
CA GLU A 98 -14.44 3.77 4.54
C GLU A 98 -14.78 4.54 3.25
N PRO A 99 -15.34 5.79 3.30
CA PRO A 99 -15.61 6.54 2.09
C PRO A 99 -14.37 6.88 1.27
N PHE A 100 -13.20 7.01 1.92
CA PHE A 100 -11.94 7.22 1.21
C PHE A 100 -11.49 5.95 0.49
N LYS A 101 -11.58 4.79 1.15
CA LYS A 101 -11.26 3.49 0.53
C LYS A 101 -12.09 3.25 -0.74
N GLN A 102 -13.40 3.51 -0.68
CA GLN A 102 -14.28 3.35 -1.84
C GLN A 102 -13.91 4.29 -2.99
N ARG A 103 -13.65 5.58 -2.72
CA ARG A 103 -13.20 6.51 -3.76
C ARG A 103 -11.86 6.10 -4.38
N LEU A 104 -10.88 5.70 -3.55
CA LEU A 104 -9.59 5.25 -4.02
C LEU A 104 -9.72 4.00 -4.91
N LYS A 105 -10.51 3.02 -4.49
CA LYS A 105 -10.81 1.82 -5.28
C LYS A 105 -11.43 2.16 -6.64
N THR A 106 -12.41 3.08 -6.68
CA THR A 106 -12.99 3.55 -7.95
C THR A 106 -11.93 4.20 -8.86
N VAL A 107 -11.05 5.04 -8.29
CA VAL A 107 -9.96 5.66 -9.04
C VAL A 107 -9.00 4.62 -9.62
N LEU A 108 -8.57 3.64 -8.83
CA LEU A 108 -7.67 2.57 -9.28
C LEU A 108 -8.27 1.79 -10.45
N ARG A 109 -9.55 1.40 -10.36
CA ARG A 109 -10.27 0.68 -11.41
C ARG A 109 -10.43 1.49 -12.69
N ALA A 110 -10.71 2.78 -12.56
CA ALA A 110 -10.86 3.68 -13.71
C ALA A 110 -9.52 3.93 -14.42
N LEU A 111 -8.42 4.00 -13.67
CA LEU A 111 -7.09 4.22 -14.22
C LEU A 111 -6.58 2.99 -14.99
N LYS A 112 -6.77 1.80 -14.43
CA LYS A 112 -6.33 0.54 -15.04
C LYS A 112 -7.33 -0.58 -14.82
N PRO A 113 -8.38 -0.69 -15.65
CA PRO A 113 -9.24 -1.86 -15.62
C PRO A 113 -8.41 -3.11 -15.89
N VAL A 114 -8.69 -4.16 -15.14
CA VAL A 114 -8.07 -5.47 -15.30
C VAL A 114 -9.19 -6.44 -15.65
N ASP A 115 -8.98 -7.28 -16.66
CA ASP A 115 -9.91 -8.34 -17.02
C ASP A 115 -9.65 -9.52 -16.09
N VAL A 116 -10.50 -9.68 -15.07
CA VAL A 116 -10.21 -10.53 -13.91
C VAL A 116 -11.31 -11.57 -13.72
N ALA A 117 -10.88 -12.84 -13.67
CA ALA A 117 -11.63 -13.93 -13.09
C ALA A 117 -10.78 -14.52 -11.94
N VAL A 118 -10.79 -13.85 -10.79
CA VAL A 118 -10.25 -14.39 -9.53
C VAL A 118 -11.36 -15.21 -8.90
N GLY A 119 -11.08 -16.49 -8.66
CA GLY A 119 -12.01 -17.38 -7.98
C GLY A 119 -12.17 -17.01 -6.51
N GLU A 120 -13.31 -17.37 -5.92
CA GLU A 120 -13.61 -17.07 -4.51
C GLU A 120 -12.53 -17.62 -3.55
N ASN A 121 -11.96 -18.78 -3.89
CA ASN A 121 -10.96 -19.50 -3.09
C ASN A 121 -9.53 -19.27 -3.56
N ASP A 122 -9.31 -18.41 -4.56
CA ASP A 122 -7.97 -18.04 -5.00
C ASP A 122 -7.28 -17.17 -3.93
N VAL A 123 -5.96 -17.31 -3.83
CA VAL A 123 -5.16 -16.65 -2.79
C VAL A 123 -4.15 -15.72 -3.45
N ALA A 124 -4.15 -14.45 -3.05
CA ALA A 124 -3.07 -13.54 -3.36
C ALA A 124 -1.92 -13.75 -2.36
N LEU A 125 -0.77 -14.19 -2.88
CA LEU A 125 0.45 -14.36 -2.11
C LEU A 125 1.45 -13.28 -2.52
N HIS A 126 1.78 -12.38 -1.61
CA HIS A 126 2.70 -11.27 -1.92
C HIS A 126 4.03 -11.43 -1.17
N ILE A 127 5.11 -11.64 -1.93
CA ILE A 127 6.48 -11.73 -1.40
C ILE A 127 7.23 -10.44 -1.72
N ARG A 128 7.78 -9.78 -0.70
CA ARG A 128 8.63 -8.59 -0.84
C ARG A 128 10.08 -8.98 -0.60
N ARG A 129 10.98 -8.69 -1.55
CA ARG A 129 12.42 -8.90 -1.40
C ARG A 129 13.26 -7.68 -1.74
N GLY A 130 12.89 -6.88 -2.74
CA GLY A 130 13.76 -5.91 -3.41
C GLY A 130 14.69 -5.10 -2.50
N ASP A 131 14.21 -3.98 -1.97
CA ASP A 131 15.01 -3.13 -1.08
C ASP A 131 15.26 -3.75 0.31
N PHE A 132 14.57 -4.83 0.66
CA PHE A 132 14.68 -5.48 1.96
C PHE A 132 15.94 -6.33 2.08
N LEU A 133 16.52 -6.73 0.94
CA LEU A 133 17.82 -7.40 0.88
C LEU A 133 19.00 -6.40 0.99
N ASN A 134 18.75 -5.08 0.98
CA ASN A 134 19.80 -4.09 1.21
C ASN A 134 20.22 -4.11 2.69
N PRO A 135 21.52 -4.30 3.00
CA PRO A 135 22.03 -4.23 4.37
C PRO A 135 21.63 -2.97 5.14
N GLU A 136 21.45 -1.84 4.46
CA GLU A 136 21.02 -0.58 5.09
C GLU A 136 19.60 -0.66 5.69
N ASN A 137 18.75 -1.54 5.16
CA ASN A 137 17.36 -1.72 5.60
C ASN A 137 17.19 -2.86 6.60
N ALA A 138 18.20 -3.73 6.76
CA ALA A 138 18.16 -4.90 7.65
C ALA A 138 17.96 -4.54 9.13
N GLY A 139 18.35 -3.32 9.54
CA GLY A 139 18.12 -2.81 10.90
C GLY A 139 16.72 -2.24 11.17
N LEU A 140 15.88 -2.09 10.12
CA LEU A 140 14.56 -1.46 10.22
C LEU A 140 13.43 -2.45 9.93
N ILE A 141 13.62 -3.32 8.95
CA ILE A 141 12.58 -4.18 8.39
C ILE A 141 12.98 -5.65 8.49
N ARG A 142 12.04 -6.50 8.93
CA ARG A 142 12.23 -7.96 8.92
C ARG A 142 11.84 -8.54 7.56
N THR A 143 12.76 -9.28 6.95
CA THR A 143 12.46 -10.12 5.79
C THR A 143 11.68 -11.34 6.26
N VAL A 144 10.57 -11.63 5.58
CA VAL A 144 9.69 -12.75 5.91
C VAL A 144 10.16 -14.00 5.17
N GLY A 145 10.46 -15.08 5.90
CA GLY A 145 10.97 -16.34 5.35
C GLY A 145 9.94 -17.20 4.62
N LEU A 146 10.40 -18.27 3.96
CA LEU A 146 9.55 -19.24 3.26
C LEU A 146 8.52 -19.88 4.21
N ASP A 147 8.95 -20.28 5.40
CA ASP A 147 8.11 -20.99 6.37
C ASP A 147 6.85 -20.19 6.74
N TYR A 148 6.96 -18.87 6.85
CA TYR A 148 5.80 -18.01 7.05
C TYR A 148 4.77 -18.15 5.92
N TYR A 149 5.22 -18.15 4.67
CA TYR A 149 4.30 -18.23 3.52
C TYR A 149 3.62 -19.60 3.46
N LEU A 150 4.35 -20.68 3.72
CA LEU A 150 3.79 -22.03 3.80
C LEU A 150 2.80 -22.15 4.95
N ASN A 151 3.16 -21.65 6.15
CA ASN A 151 2.27 -21.64 7.32
C ASN A 151 1.00 -20.79 7.07
N GLY A 152 1.12 -19.68 6.35
CA GLY A 152 -0.01 -18.83 5.97
C GLY A 152 -0.97 -19.52 4.99
N LEU A 153 -0.42 -20.20 3.98
CA LEU A 153 -1.22 -21.02 3.07
C LEU A 153 -1.89 -22.18 3.81
N ASP A 154 -1.16 -22.84 4.72
CA ASP A 154 -1.72 -23.92 5.55
C ASP A 154 -2.83 -23.44 6.47
N TYR A 155 -2.70 -22.25 7.05
CA TYR A 155 -3.76 -21.64 7.86
C TYR A 155 -5.07 -21.49 7.06
N ILE A 156 -4.96 -21.03 5.80
CA ILE A 156 -6.09 -20.87 4.89
C ILE A 156 -6.64 -22.26 4.49
N ARG A 157 -5.77 -23.19 4.11
CA ARG A 157 -6.11 -24.57 3.70
C ARG A 157 -6.90 -25.34 4.76
N GLN A 158 -6.65 -25.08 6.04
CA GLN A 158 -7.39 -25.69 7.15
C GLN A 158 -8.83 -25.16 7.32
N ARG A 159 -9.18 -24.04 6.67
CA ARG A 159 -10.48 -23.35 6.85
C ARG A 159 -11.31 -23.31 5.58
N GLN A 160 -10.65 -23.36 4.43
CA GLN A 160 -11.28 -23.41 3.12
C GLN A 160 -10.41 -24.18 2.13
N THR A 161 -10.99 -24.60 1.02
CA THR A 161 -10.18 -25.08 -0.11
C THR A 161 -9.39 -23.92 -0.70
N ILE A 162 -8.18 -24.20 -1.17
CA ILE A 162 -7.36 -23.22 -1.91
C ILE A 162 -7.52 -23.51 -3.39
N GLY A 163 -7.87 -22.48 -4.16
CA GLY A 163 -7.87 -22.50 -5.61
C GLY A 163 -6.45 -22.31 -6.17
N THR A 164 -6.27 -21.30 -7.02
CA THR A 164 -4.95 -20.91 -7.52
C THR A 164 -4.29 -19.90 -6.57
N VAL A 165 -3.00 -20.07 -6.32
CA VAL A 165 -2.16 -19.12 -5.60
C VAL A 165 -1.51 -18.17 -6.60
N TYR A 166 -1.90 -16.90 -6.55
CA TYR A 166 -1.36 -15.84 -7.39
C TYR A 166 -0.19 -15.18 -6.67
N ILE A 167 1.02 -15.36 -7.19
CA ILE A 167 2.24 -14.85 -6.57
C ILE A 167 2.58 -13.48 -7.16
N PHE A 168 2.55 -12.46 -6.31
CA PHE A 168 3.02 -11.11 -6.58
C PHE A 168 4.39 -10.91 -5.93
N SER A 169 5.33 -10.32 -6.66
CA SER A 169 6.64 -9.98 -6.13
C SER A 169 7.22 -8.75 -6.82
N ASP A 170 8.02 -8.00 -6.09
CA ASP A 170 8.82 -6.91 -6.66
C ASP A 170 10.12 -7.39 -7.32
N ASP A 171 10.52 -8.63 -7.03
CA ASP A 171 11.67 -9.34 -7.60
C ASP A 171 11.39 -10.85 -7.66
N PHE A 172 11.11 -11.38 -8.86
CA PHE A 172 10.85 -12.80 -9.05
C PHE A 172 12.13 -13.66 -9.06
N ALA A 173 13.26 -13.10 -9.48
CA ALA A 173 14.53 -13.82 -9.51
C ALA A 173 15.03 -14.09 -8.08
N ALA A 174 14.76 -13.17 -7.15
CA ALA A 174 15.12 -13.33 -5.74
C ALA A 174 14.27 -14.35 -4.96
N ILE A 175 13.17 -14.86 -5.54
CA ILE A 175 12.21 -15.76 -4.86
C ILE A 175 12.02 -17.11 -5.56
N GLU A 176 12.95 -17.50 -6.44
CA GLU A 176 12.83 -18.75 -7.20
C GLU A 176 12.66 -19.98 -6.29
N LYS A 177 13.33 -19.98 -5.13
CA LYS A 177 13.24 -21.08 -4.15
C LYS A 177 11.85 -21.14 -3.51
N GLU A 178 11.31 -19.99 -3.12
CA GLU A 178 9.96 -19.90 -2.56
C GLU A 178 8.90 -20.30 -3.59
N ILE A 179 9.04 -19.87 -4.85
CA ILE A 179 8.15 -20.28 -5.95
C ILE A 179 8.18 -21.79 -6.13
N ALA A 180 9.38 -22.40 -6.17
CA ALA A 180 9.53 -23.84 -6.35
C ALA A 180 8.89 -24.64 -5.20
N ALA A 181 9.09 -24.20 -3.95
CA ALA A 181 8.49 -24.84 -2.78
C ALA A 181 6.96 -24.73 -2.78
N ILE A 182 6.40 -23.54 -3.03
CA ILE A 182 4.94 -23.34 -3.05
C ILE A 182 4.30 -24.10 -4.22
N SER A 183 4.93 -24.12 -5.39
CA SER A 183 4.41 -24.82 -6.57
C SER A 183 4.46 -26.34 -6.45
N ALA A 184 5.19 -26.88 -5.47
CA ALA A 184 5.19 -28.32 -5.18
C ALA A 184 3.88 -28.79 -4.52
N GLU A 185 3.15 -27.87 -3.87
CA GLU A 185 1.93 -28.18 -3.11
C GLU A 185 0.67 -27.51 -3.67
N TYR A 186 0.82 -26.39 -4.38
CA TYR A 186 -0.29 -25.56 -4.82
C TYR A 186 -0.25 -25.27 -6.33
N SER A 187 -1.43 -25.08 -6.94
CA SER A 187 -1.50 -24.50 -8.28
C SER A 187 -1.07 -23.02 -8.21
N VAL A 188 -0.03 -22.64 -8.95
CA VAL A 188 0.58 -21.31 -8.86
C VAL A 188 0.46 -20.56 -10.19
N ARG A 189 0.10 -19.28 -10.09
CA ARG A 189 0.19 -18.30 -11.18
C ARG A 189 1.12 -17.15 -10.79
N LEU A 190 2.18 -16.94 -11.56
CA LEU A 190 3.11 -15.83 -11.34
C LEU A 190 2.56 -14.55 -11.98
N MET A 191 2.46 -13.49 -11.18
CA MET A 191 1.96 -12.19 -11.63
C MET A 191 3.11 -11.34 -12.14
N GLN A 192 3.53 -11.63 -13.38
CA GLN A 192 4.66 -10.99 -14.04
C GLN A 192 4.23 -10.11 -15.20
N GLY A 193 5.05 -9.08 -15.48
CA GLY A 193 4.89 -8.21 -16.66
C GLY A 193 3.79 -7.15 -16.55
N GLN A 194 3.03 -7.17 -15.46
CA GLN A 194 2.04 -6.15 -15.09
C GLN A 194 2.72 -4.88 -14.60
N SER A 195 2.00 -3.77 -14.70
CA SER A 195 2.37 -2.54 -14.04
C SER A 195 2.06 -2.61 -12.54
N VAL A 196 2.62 -1.66 -11.78
CA VAL A 196 2.32 -1.56 -10.34
C VAL A 196 0.86 -1.17 -10.08
N LEU A 197 0.24 -0.42 -10.99
CA LEU A 197 -1.16 -0.06 -10.85
C LEU A 197 -2.07 -1.24 -11.21
N GLU A 198 -1.70 -2.04 -12.20
CA GLU A 198 -2.35 -3.31 -12.51
C GLU A 198 -2.25 -4.26 -11.30
N ASP A 199 -1.05 -4.47 -10.74
CA ASP A 199 -0.85 -5.31 -9.54
C ASP A 199 -1.72 -4.83 -8.37
N MET A 200 -1.72 -3.52 -8.08
CA MET A 200 -2.54 -2.96 -7.00
C MET A 200 -4.03 -3.20 -7.27
N ASN A 201 -4.50 -3.04 -8.51
CA ASN A 201 -5.90 -3.27 -8.85
C ASN A 201 -6.25 -4.76 -8.74
N TRP A 202 -5.41 -5.66 -9.26
CA TRP A 202 -5.54 -7.11 -9.10
C TRP A 202 -5.68 -7.52 -7.64
N LEU A 203 -4.81 -6.98 -6.77
CA LEU A 203 -4.86 -7.27 -5.34
C LEU A 203 -6.20 -6.89 -4.70
N THR A 204 -6.99 -5.96 -5.24
CA THR A 204 -8.31 -5.60 -4.69
C THR A 204 -9.42 -6.63 -4.95
N TYR A 205 -9.21 -7.60 -5.84
CA TYR A 205 -10.22 -8.60 -6.21
C TYR A 205 -10.14 -9.90 -5.42
N PHE A 206 -9.06 -10.14 -4.69
CA PHE A 206 -8.89 -11.38 -3.94
C PHE A 206 -9.72 -11.35 -2.66
N LYS A 207 -10.17 -12.54 -2.23
CA LYS A 207 -10.77 -12.73 -0.92
C LYS A 207 -9.73 -13.15 0.12
N HIS A 208 -8.79 -14.00 -0.28
CA HIS A 208 -7.80 -14.60 0.62
C HIS A 208 -6.40 -14.11 0.31
N TYR A 209 -5.60 -13.88 1.36
CA TYR A 209 -4.29 -13.25 1.25
C TYR A 209 -3.28 -13.88 2.20
N VAL A 210 -2.05 -14.04 1.71
CA VAL A 210 -0.84 -14.23 2.54
C VAL A 210 0.17 -13.18 2.09
N VAL A 211 0.39 -12.16 2.91
CA VAL A 211 1.25 -11.03 2.53
C VAL A 211 2.46 -10.94 3.45
N GLY A 212 3.63 -10.64 2.88
CA GLY A 212 4.82 -10.27 3.67
C GLY A 212 4.73 -8.84 4.23
N ASN A 213 5.83 -8.33 4.79
CA ASN A 213 5.89 -6.93 5.20
C ASN A 213 5.93 -6.01 3.96
N SER A 214 4.78 -5.48 3.58
CA SER A 214 4.63 -4.65 2.37
C SER A 214 3.43 -3.72 2.54
N THR A 215 3.67 -2.40 2.59
CA THR A 215 2.59 -1.41 2.57
C THR A 215 1.80 -1.44 1.26
N PHE A 216 2.44 -1.90 0.17
CA PHE A 216 1.78 -2.10 -1.11
C PHE A 216 0.73 -3.22 -1.03
N ALA A 217 1.12 -4.39 -0.51
CA ALA A 217 0.20 -5.51 -0.32
C ALA A 217 -0.89 -5.20 0.72
N TRP A 218 -0.50 -4.49 1.79
CA TRP A 218 -1.42 -4.03 2.83
C TRP A 218 -2.56 -3.17 2.26
N TRP A 219 -2.25 -2.21 1.37
CA TRP A 219 -3.28 -1.45 0.67
C TRP A 219 -4.15 -2.32 -0.22
N GLY A 220 -3.58 -3.31 -0.91
CA GLY A 220 -4.33 -4.29 -1.70
C GLY A 220 -5.37 -5.03 -0.86
N CYS A 221 -4.97 -5.57 0.29
CA CYS A 221 -5.88 -6.23 1.24
C CYS A 221 -6.93 -5.26 1.80
N LEU A 222 -6.51 -4.06 2.21
CA LEU A 222 -7.41 -3.06 2.81
C LEU A 222 -8.48 -2.57 1.84
N LEU A 223 -8.17 -2.57 0.54
CA LEU A 223 -9.06 -2.17 -0.55
C LEU A 223 -9.82 -3.35 -1.18
N SER A 224 -9.69 -4.57 -0.64
CA SER A 224 -10.40 -5.74 -1.14
C SER A 224 -11.91 -5.52 -1.19
N ASP A 225 -12.57 -6.07 -2.22
CA ASP A 225 -14.03 -6.18 -2.27
C ASP A 225 -14.60 -7.11 -1.19
N HIS A 226 -13.76 -7.96 -0.60
CA HIS A 226 -14.15 -8.96 0.36
C HIS A 226 -13.54 -8.65 1.74
N GLN A 227 -14.41 -8.40 2.71
CA GLN A 227 -14.00 -8.12 4.10
C GLN A 227 -14.18 -9.33 5.02
N ASP A 228 -14.77 -10.41 4.50
CA ASP A 228 -15.00 -11.69 5.19
C ASP A 228 -13.92 -12.75 4.88
N GLY A 229 -12.92 -12.38 4.10
CA GLY A 229 -11.83 -13.25 3.68
C GLY A 229 -10.75 -13.48 4.74
N LEU A 230 -9.89 -14.47 4.49
CA LEU A 230 -8.76 -14.78 5.37
C LEU A 230 -7.53 -13.99 4.93
N VAL A 231 -7.10 -13.04 5.75
CA VAL A 231 -5.91 -12.21 5.51
C VAL A 231 -4.84 -12.58 6.52
N VAL A 232 -3.73 -13.14 6.05
CA VAL A 232 -2.56 -13.50 6.84
C VAL A 232 -1.45 -12.45 6.67
N VAL A 233 -0.99 -11.91 7.79
CA VAL A 233 0.02 -10.85 7.89
C VAL A 233 1.13 -11.21 8.89
N PRO A 234 2.35 -10.65 8.74
CA PRO A 234 3.44 -10.93 9.68
C PRO A 234 3.14 -10.31 11.04
N GLN A 235 3.36 -11.06 12.11
CA GLN A 235 3.19 -10.58 13.49
C GLN A 235 4.18 -9.46 13.84
N ARG A 236 5.39 -9.52 13.29
CA ARG A 236 6.50 -8.59 13.54
C ARG A 236 7.08 -8.08 12.22
N PRO A 237 6.42 -7.12 11.56
CA PRO A 237 6.95 -6.56 10.31
C PRO A 237 8.25 -5.77 10.50
N TRP A 238 8.46 -5.15 11.66
CA TRP A 238 9.62 -4.28 11.94
C TRP A 238 10.60 -4.91 12.94
N VAL A 239 11.86 -4.45 12.89
CA VAL A 239 12.87 -4.85 13.89
C VAL A 239 12.56 -4.22 15.24
N GLN A 240 12.22 -2.93 15.24
CA GLN A 240 11.73 -2.24 16.43
C GLN A 240 10.23 -2.52 16.59
N GLU A 241 9.89 -3.24 17.65
CA GLU A 241 8.50 -3.49 17.99
C GLU A 241 7.79 -2.19 18.40
N GLN A 242 6.52 -2.12 18.03
CA GLN A 242 5.64 -0.98 18.26
C GLN A 242 4.46 -1.48 19.09
N PRO A 243 4.52 -1.41 20.44
CA PRO A 243 3.52 -2.05 21.30
C PRO A 243 2.08 -1.58 21.05
N ALA A 244 1.91 -0.34 20.61
CA ALA A 244 0.61 0.27 20.27
C ALA A 244 0.33 0.30 18.76
N ALA A 245 1.00 -0.55 17.98
CA ALA A 245 0.80 -0.59 16.54
C ALA A 245 -0.62 -1.06 16.19
N SER A 246 -1.21 -0.38 15.22
CA SER A 246 -2.58 -0.60 14.77
C SER A 246 -2.65 -0.57 13.24
N GLN A 247 -1.63 -1.09 12.57
CA GLN A 247 -1.59 -1.18 11.11
C GLN A 247 -2.56 -2.21 10.56
N TYR A 248 -2.76 -3.34 11.24
CA TYR A 248 -3.63 -4.41 10.78
C TYR A 248 -5.05 -4.25 11.29
N LEU A 249 -6.03 -4.67 10.48
CA LEU A 249 -7.41 -4.74 10.92
C LEU A 249 -7.57 -5.82 12.01
N PRO A 250 -8.47 -5.64 12.99
CA PRO A 250 -8.59 -6.58 14.12
C PRO A 250 -8.89 -8.03 13.73
N HIS A 251 -9.53 -8.27 12.59
CA HIS A 251 -9.88 -9.61 12.10
C HIS A 251 -8.77 -10.24 11.24
N TRP A 252 -7.66 -9.55 10.98
CA TRP A 252 -6.53 -10.11 10.24
C TRP A 252 -5.70 -11.02 11.13
N VAL A 253 -5.19 -12.09 10.53
CA VAL A 253 -4.48 -13.16 11.22
C VAL A 253 -3.00 -12.84 11.19
N GLN A 254 -2.41 -12.70 12.37
CA GLN A 254 -0.98 -12.45 12.53
C GLN A 254 -0.27 -13.78 12.81
N LEU A 255 0.69 -14.15 11.95
CA LEU A 255 1.53 -15.33 12.15
C LEU A 255 2.99 -14.94 12.45
N PRO A 256 3.71 -15.75 13.26
CA PRO A 256 5.15 -15.58 13.43
C PRO A 256 5.88 -15.56 12.09
N ASN A 257 6.81 -14.62 11.93
CA ASN A 257 7.54 -14.39 10.69
C ASN A 257 9.06 -14.34 10.92
N ASP A 258 9.50 -14.97 12.01
CA ASP A 258 10.88 -15.07 12.49
C ASP A 258 11.53 -16.34 11.92
#